data_AF-L8GIQ8-F1
#
_entry.id   AF-L8GIQ8-F1
#
_cell.length_a   1.000
_cell.length_b   1.000
_cell.length_c   1.000
_cell.angle_alpha   90.00
_cell.angle_beta   90.00
_cell.angle_gamma   90.00
#
_symmetry.space_group_name_H-M   'P 1'
#
loop_
_entity.id
_entity.type
_entity.pdbx_description
1 polymer ?
#
loop_
_entity_poly.entity_id
_entity_poly.type
_entity_poly.pdbx_seq_one_letter_code
_entity_poly.pdbx_strand_id
1 'polypeptide(L)'
;MDAATSSTGKVLTKRGRGRKRRNNRNKKRNAADGLGEAEIDCDSSHYVYLIIGSKDSTDLDTLYVFDRLPPIQACYKFCDFAADAREAEEDEEQVDSDESEGGAKEVKKSGIGEGSQVHSDDASLNHLQRQRRLKPENKNIVVLDGDGIVCASFKGIPDAIHNCVHYTYALHEQDHPSPLAHRNVPMRLVKATRDLMGIVSKTKYRQHSKSALKATNSFAARRECLMQVDFSLTYLDVVVVREVKDELNASQFKTVAFHFSQLIGLMRGREYFTKADLATAFPDLAPFLHRADDATVHLEVLNKYRDIFVTMIAEGLQVHAKGPLLLFAADPTSCKGRWNMLTYESRGVIIDSVRERCVAYPLDHFFALDAESGVVPSWPTDEELLRREGIEQLLRGSTTAITTDDRHNAELSAFYTAFLDPNTHRPSIAGERAFDVPPSVKEQWDRLVGNDDDDMEGKDEQVSRLLEAMKLYTFILVATRSGTEEETGTRLALLGLRHHHTWDMQPLAVVQDVAAQVGLPSVAL
;
A
#
# COMPACT_ATOMS: atom_id res chain seq x y z
N MET A 1 -39.06 42.91 46.02
CA MET A 1 -38.20 44.10 46.16
C MET A 1 -36.96 43.85 45.31
N ASP A 2 -37.05 44.40 44.11
CA ASP A 2 -36.05 44.76 43.09
C ASP A 2 -34.64 44.16 43.10
N ALA A 3 -34.29 43.54 41.97
CA ALA A 3 -32.99 43.76 41.33
C ALA A 3 -33.14 43.61 39.81
N ALA A 4 -33.06 44.73 39.10
CA ALA A 4 -33.25 44.86 37.66
C ALA A 4 -31.98 44.53 36.87
N THR A 5 -32.22 43.85 35.75
CA THR A 5 -31.30 43.46 34.68
C THR A 5 -30.88 44.65 33.81
N SER A 6 -29.58 44.76 33.49
CA SER A 6 -29.06 45.65 32.45
C SER A 6 -28.46 44.81 31.31
N SER A 7 -28.97 45.05 30.11
CA SER A 7 -28.59 44.42 28.85
C SER A 7 -27.66 45.36 28.07
N THR A 8 -26.60 44.81 27.49
CA THR A 8 -25.85 45.49 26.43
C THR A 8 -25.67 44.55 25.25
N GLY A 9 -26.42 44.84 24.18
CA GLY A 9 -26.31 44.16 22.90
C GLY A 9 -25.08 44.63 22.13
N LYS A 10 -24.31 43.67 21.60
CA LYS A 10 -23.31 43.92 20.56
C LYS A 10 -23.75 43.24 19.27
N VAL A 11 -24.10 44.07 18.30
CA VAL A 11 -24.40 43.71 16.92
C VAL A 11 -23.10 43.30 16.22
N LEU A 12 -22.97 42.00 15.88
CA LEU A 12 -21.86 41.49 15.06
C LEU A 12 -22.25 41.56 13.58
N THR A 13 -21.60 42.42 12.83
CA THR A 13 -21.73 42.51 11.37
C THR A 13 -20.97 41.36 10.69
N LYS A 14 -21.70 40.53 9.94
CA LYS A 14 -21.15 39.48 9.08
C LYS A 14 -20.36 40.11 7.93
N ARG A 15 -19.03 40.03 7.96
CA ARG A 15 -18.17 40.26 6.78
C ARG A 15 -18.01 38.95 6.01
N GLY A 16 -18.58 38.88 4.81
CA GLY A 16 -18.37 37.81 3.85
C GLY A 16 -16.91 37.73 3.42
N ARG A 17 -16.27 36.59 3.66
CA ARG A 17 -14.94 36.27 3.12
C ARG A 17 -15.09 35.38 1.90
N GLY A 18 -14.79 35.96 0.74
CA GLY A 18 -14.75 35.30 -0.56
C GLY A 18 -13.73 34.16 -0.61
N ARG A 19 -14.12 33.08 -1.28
CA ARG A 19 -13.30 31.92 -1.63
C ARG A 19 -12.25 32.32 -2.69
N LYS A 20 -11.00 32.53 -2.29
CA LYS A 20 -9.83 32.64 -3.20
C LYS A 20 -8.52 32.11 -2.57
N ARG A 21 -8.56 30.92 -1.94
CA ARG A 21 -7.38 30.39 -1.20
C ARG A 21 -6.95 28.95 -1.51
N ARG A 22 -7.43 28.30 -2.58
CA ARG A 22 -7.05 26.91 -2.87
C ARG A 22 -5.97 26.70 -3.95
N ASN A 23 -5.71 27.67 -4.83
CA ASN A 23 -4.68 27.51 -5.88
C ASN A 23 -3.25 27.91 -5.46
N ASN A 24 -3.05 28.53 -4.30
CA ASN A 24 -1.71 29.01 -3.88
C ASN A 24 -0.87 27.99 -3.09
N ARG A 25 -1.42 26.83 -2.69
CA ARG A 25 -0.63 25.82 -1.95
C ARG A 25 0.23 24.93 -2.86
N ASN A 26 -0.18 24.66 -4.10
CA ASN A 26 0.65 23.89 -5.05
C ASN A 26 1.76 24.75 -5.65
N LYS A 27 1.52 26.04 -5.91
CA LYS A 27 2.53 26.95 -6.48
C LYS A 27 3.74 27.21 -5.56
N LYS A 28 3.57 27.04 -4.24
CA LYS A 28 4.64 27.24 -3.25
C LYS A 28 5.51 26.00 -3.00
N ARG A 29 5.12 24.82 -3.49
CA ARG A 29 5.96 23.60 -3.43
C ARG A 29 6.98 23.54 -4.57
N ASN A 30 6.69 24.14 -5.72
CA ASN A 30 7.57 24.08 -6.90
C ASN A 30 8.66 25.18 -6.93
N ALA A 31 8.69 26.10 -5.97
CA ALA A 31 9.63 27.24 -5.98
C ALA A 31 10.89 27.01 -5.13
N ALA A 32 11.04 25.85 -4.49
CA ALA A 32 12.14 25.59 -3.56
C ALA A 32 13.31 24.80 -4.17
N ASP A 33 13.11 24.10 -5.28
CA ASP A 33 14.15 23.27 -5.89
C ASP A 33 14.54 23.85 -7.25
N GLY A 34 15.63 24.63 -7.28
CA GLY A 34 16.24 25.19 -8.50
C GLY A 34 16.95 24.13 -9.36
N LEU A 35 16.40 22.93 -9.46
CA LEU A 35 16.85 21.89 -10.37
C LEU A 35 16.18 22.14 -11.72
N GLY A 36 16.99 22.33 -12.77
CA GLY A 36 16.47 22.49 -14.13
C GLY A 36 15.46 21.41 -14.46
N GLU A 37 14.34 21.79 -15.07
CA GLU A 37 13.29 20.87 -15.51
C GLU A 37 13.90 19.86 -16.49
N ALA A 38 14.29 18.69 -15.99
CA ALA A 38 14.70 17.59 -16.85
C ALA A 38 13.46 17.19 -17.65
N GLU A 39 13.48 17.49 -18.94
CA GLU A 39 12.41 17.13 -19.87
C GLU A 39 12.37 15.59 -19.96
N ILE A 40 11.20 14.98 -19.71
CA ILE A 40 11.02 13.55 -19.95
C ILE A 40 10.99 13.37 -21.47
N ASP A 41 11.93 12.58 -21.99
CA ASP A 41 11.82 12.08 -23.36
C ASP A 41 10.57 11.21 -23.44
N CYS A 42 9.60 11.65 -24.25
CA CYS A 42 8.33 10.96 -24.42
C CYS A 42 8.45 9.75 -25.36
N ASP A 43 9.61 9.54 -25.99
CA ASP A 43 9.88 8.34 -26.77
C ASP A 43 10.04 7.14 -25.83
N SER A 44 9.00 6.30 -25.79
CA SER A 44 8.95 5.11 -24.95
C SER A 44 9.92 4.01 -25.37
N SER A 45 10.50 4.09 -26.59
CA SER A 45 11.36 3.03 -27.15
C SER A 45 12.69 2.86 -26.41
N HIS A 46 13.08 3.85 -25.60
CA HIS A 46 14.34 3.84 -24.85
C HIS A 46 14.22 3.32 -23.42
N TYR A 47 13.02 3.03 -22.93
CA TYR A 47 12.81 2.63 -21.55
C TYR A 47 12.64 1.13 -21.41
N VAL A 48 13.24 0.58 -20.35
CA VAL A 48 12.88 -0.75 -19.86
C VAL A 48 11.43 -0.72 -19.40
N TYR A 49 10.65 -1.71 -19.82
CA TYR A 49 9.26 -1.83 -19.42
C TYR A 49 8.89 -3.25 -18.99
N LEU A 50 7.86 -3.34 -18.16
CA LEU A 50 7.27 -4.60 -17.68
C LEU A 50 5.79 -4.60 -18.05
N ILE A 51 5.31 -5.72 -18.58
CA ILE A 51 3.88 -5.93 -18.83
C ILE A 51 3.30 -6.67 -17.62
N ILE A 52 2.20 -6.15 -17.10
CA ILE A 52 1.52 -6.71 -15.93
C ILE A 52 0.04 -6.98 -16.21
N GLY A 53 -0.61 -7.67 -15.28
CA GLY A 53 -2.05 -7.93 -15.35
C GLY A 53 -2.39 -9.15 -16.19
N SER A 54 -3.67 -9.27 -16.54
CA SER A 54 -4.19 -10.46 -17.21
C SER A 54 -4.05 -10.40 -18.73
N LYS A 55 -3.73 -11.53 -19.38
CA LYS A 55 -3.64 -11.64 -20.85
C LYS A 55 -4.95 -11.26 -21.56
N ASP A 56 -6.08 -11.47 -20.89
CA ASP A 56 -7.43 -11.20 -21.40
C ASP A 56 -7.92 -9.77 -21.12
N SER A 57 -7.08 -8.88 -20.58
CA SER A 57 -7.49 -7.49 -20.37
C SER A 57 -7.71 -6.75 -21.69
N THR A 58 -8.62 -5.78 -21.67
CA THR A 58 -8.97 -4.92 -22.82
C THR A 58 -7.85 -3.94 -23.16
N ASP A 59 -7.02 -3.62 -22.18
CA ASP A 59 -5.87 -2.73 -22.21
C ASP A 59 -4.58 -3.50 -21.85
N LEU A 60 -3.44 -2.94 -22.27
CA LEU A 60 -2.12 -3.43 -21.89
C LEU A 60 -1.61 -2.59 -20.72
N ASP A 61 -1.52 -3.17 -19.52
CA ASP A 61 -0.92 -2.48 -18.38
C ASP A 61 0.61 -2.56 -18.47
N THR A 62 1.26 -1.42 -18.73
CA THR A 62 2.71 -1.34 -18.91
C THR A 62 3.34 -0.45 -17.83
N LEU A 63 4.37 -0.96 -17.17
CA LEU A 63 5.21 -0.22 -16.25
C LEU A 63 6.50 0.20 -16.93
N TYR A 64 6.78 1.50 -16.96
CA TYR A 64 8.02 2.07 -17.47
C TYR A 64 8.98 2.34 -16.31
N VAL A 65 10.19 1.82 -16.41
CA VAL A 65 11.22 1.94 -15.37
C VAL A 65 12.04 3.20 -15.58
N PHE A 66 12.13 4.02 -14.54
CA PHE A 66 12.93 5.25 -14.49
C PHE A 66 13.91 5.19 -13.32
N ASP A 67 15.06 5.86 -13.44
CA ASP A 67 16.05 5.97 -12.35
C ASP A 67 15.50 6.75 -11.14
N ARG A 68 14.59 7.69 -11.39
CA ARG A 68 13.90 8.49 -10.37
C ARG A 68 12.53 8.89 -10.88
N LEU A 69 11.58 9.05 -9.97
CA LEU A 69 10.25 9.55 -10.32
C LEU A 69 10.38 10.95 -10.93
N PRO A 70 9.89 11.16 -12.16
CA PRO A 70 9.87 12.49 -12.74
C PRO A 70 8.94 13.46 -11.97
N PRO A 71 9.02 14.77 -12.25
CA PRO A 71 8.05 15.72 -11.73
C PRO A 71 6.62 15.30 -12.07
N ILE A 72 5.69 15.47 -11.13
CA ILE A 72 4.31 14.96 -11.23
C ILE A 72 3.61 15.35 -12.54
N GLN A 73 3.83 16.58 -13.04
CA GLN A 73 3.24 17.06 -14.29
C GLN A 73 3.75 16.29 -15.51
N ALA A 74 5.03 15.94 -15.50
CA ALA A 74 5.65 15.19 -16.58
C ALA A 74 5.20 13.72 -16.52
N CYS A 75 5.00 13.15 -15.32
CA CYS A 75 4.37 11.83 -15.18
C CYS A 75 2.95 11.78 -15.75
N TYR A 76 2.11 12.82 -15.49
CA TYR A 76 0.78 12.92 -16.10
C TYR A 76 0.88 12.98 -17.62
N LYS A 77 1.70 13.88 -18.17
CA LYS A 77 1.90 14.00 -19.62
C LYS A 77 2.31 12.67 -20.26
N PHE A 78 3.24 11.95 -19.64
CA PHE A 78 3.71 10.65 -20.13
C PHE A 78 2.61 9.58 -20.08
N CYS A 79 1.85 9.52 -18.98
CA CYS A 79 0.84 8.48 -18.76
C CYS A 79 -0.51 8.75 -19.43
N ASP A 80 -0.83 10.01 -19.74
CA ASP A 80 -2.12 10.42 -20.32
C ASP A 80 -2.07 10.44 -21.86
N PHE A 81 -0.88 10.37 -22.48
CA PHE A 81 -0.69 10.45 -23.94
C PHE A 81 -1.47 9.39 -24.75
N ALA A 82 -1.90 8.31 -24.13
CA ALA A 82 -2.72 7.28 -24.78
C ALA A 82 -4.21 7.66 -24.91
N ALA A 83 -4.70 8.65 -24.15
CA ALA A 83 -6.06 9.14 -24.30
C ALA A 83 -6.22 9.97 -25.58
N ASP A 84 -5.23 10.82 -25.88
CA ASP A 84 -5.24 11.73 -27.03
C ASP A 84 -5.07 10.97 -28.37
N ALA A 85 -4.36 9.85 -28.38
CA ALA A 85 -4.19 9.01 -29.58
C ALA A 85 -5.51 8.33 -30.02
N ARG A 86 -6.43 8.04 -29.10
CA ARG A 86 -7.75 7.49 -29.43
C ARG A 86 -8.67 8.51 -30.07
N GLU A 87 -8.61 9.77 -29.64
CA GLU A 87 -9.36 10.86 -30.30
C GLU A 87 -8.83 11.07 -31.73
N ALA A 88 -7.52 10.95 -31.95
CA ALA A 88 -6.93 11.07 -33.28
C ALA A 88 -7.29 9.91 -34.24
N GLU A 89 -7.38 8.66 -33.77
CA GLU A 89 -7.80 7.52 -34.60
C GLU A 89 -9.32 7.55 -34.90
N GLU A 90 -10.16 7.99 -33.95
CA GLU A 90 -11.60 8.19 -34.20
C GLU A 90 -11.84 9.30 -35.25
N ASP A 91 -11.00 10.34 -35.27
CA ASP A 91 -11.05 11.40 -36.28
C ASP A 91 -10.55 10.91 -37.66
N GLU A 92 -9.55 10.02 -37.73
CA GLU A 92 -9.07 9.44 -39.01
C GLU A 92 -10.06 8.42 -39.62
N GLU A 93 -10.70 7.55 -38.82
CA GLU A 93 -11.75 6.64 -39.30
C GLU A 93 -12.99 7.40 -39.79
N GLN A 94 -13.27 8.58 -39.25
CA GLN A 94 -14.36 9.42 -39.73
C GLN A 94 -14.05 10.07 -41.09
N VAL A 95 -12.79 10.41 -41.37
CA VAL A 95 -12.37 11.02 -42.63
C VAL A 95 -12.37 10.02 -43.79
N ASP A 96 -11.99 8.76 -43.55
CA ASP A 96 -12.01 7.72 -44.61
C ASP A 96 -13.43 7.20 -44.94
N SER A 97 -14.40 7.44 -44.06
CA SER A 97 -15.80 7.04 -44.31
C SER A 97 -16.56 7.97 -45.28
N ASP A 98 -16.06 9.19 -45.51
CA ASP A 98 -16.69 10.20 -46.37
C ASP A 98 -16.16 10.21 -47.83
N GLU A 99 -15.09 9.46 -48.17
CA GLU A 99 -14.53 9.43 -49.54
C GLU A 99 -14.97 8.22 -50.41
N SER A 100 -15.91 7.37 -49.95
CA SER A 100 -16.30 6.14 -50.68
C SER A 100 -17.61 6.20 -51.49
N GLU A 101 -18.15 7.38 -51.81
CA GLU A 101 -19.21 7.53 -52.81
C GLU A 101 -18.66 8.06 -54.15
N GLY A 102 -18.08 7.17 -54.98
CA GLY A 102 -17.91 7.48 -56.39
C GLY A 102 -16.90 6.64 -57.16
N GLY A 103 -17.33 5.52 -57.74
CA GLY A 103 -16.60 4.94 -58.88
C GLY A 103 -16.74 3.44 -59.08
N ALA A 104 -17.86 3.01 -59.66
CA ALA A 104 -17.96 1.70 -60.27
C ALA A 104 -17.02 1.61 -61.50
N LYS A 105 -16.02 0.73 -61.48
CA LYS A 105 -15.37 0.22 -62.70
C LYS A 105 -14.94 -1.25 -62.58
N GLU A 106 -15.67 -2.04 -63.35
CA GLU A 106 -15.30 -3.22 -64.13
C GLU A 106 -14.16 -4.16 -63.68
N VAL A 107 -14.60 -5.39 -63.46
CA VAL A 107 -13.88 -6.66 -63.29
C VAL A 107 -13.09 -7.05 -64.54
N LYS A 108 -11.81 -7.42 -64.38
CA LYS A 108 -11.14 -8.41 -65.24
C LYS A 108 -10.34 -9.43 -64.43
N LYS A 109 -10.80 -10.69 -64.54
CA LYS A 109 -10.12 -11.94 -64.15
C LYS A 109 -8.87 -12.17 -65.01
N SER A 110 -7.76 -12.58 -64.38
CA SER A 110 -6.95 -13.73 -64.78
C SER A 110 -5.66 -13.81 -63.96
N GLY A 111 -5.31 -14.99 -63.46
CA GLY A 111 -3.93 -15.26 -63.02
C GLY A 111 -3.82 -16.30 -61.93
N ILE A 112 -3.95 -17.58 -62.30
CA ILE A 112 -3.53 -18.73 -61.50
C ILE A 112 -2.01 -18.71 -61.41
N GLY A 113 -1.46 -18.79 -60.20
CA GLY A 113 -0.04 -18.94 -59.93
C GLY A 113 0.16 -19.72 -58.64
N GLU A 114 0.37 -21.02 -58.78
CA GLU A 114 0.86 -21.92 -57.73
C GLU A 114 2.29 -21.54 -57.36
N GLY A 115 2.62 -21.50 -56.07
CA GLY A 115 4.01 -21.33 -55.65
C GLY A 115 4.22 -21.16 -54.15
N SER A 116 4.77 -22.21 -53.54
CA SER A 116 5.65 -22.21 -52.36
C SER A 116 5.03 -22.11 -50.96
N GLN A 117 4.92 -23.28 -50.34
CA GLN A 117 5.09 -23.51 -48.90
C GLN A 117 6.50 -23.08 -48.47
N VAL A 118 6.65 -21.96 -47.76
CA VAL A 118 7.77 -21.74 -46.83
C VAL A 118 7.32 -20.78 -45.71
N HIS A 119 7.65 -21.13 -44.46
CA HIS A 119 7.59 -20.35 -43.21
C HIS A 119 6.21 -20.05 -42.58
N SER A 120 5.69 -21.00 -41.80
CA SER A 120 4.53 -20.81 -40.90
C SER A 120 4.87 -20.24 -39.52
N ASP A 121 6.14 -20.24 -39.11
CA ASP A 121 6.49 -19.94 -37.70
C ASP A 121 6.72 -18.44 -37.45
N ASP A 122 6.95 -17.66 -38.51
CA ASP A 122 7.16 -16.21 -38.45
C ASP A 122 5.84 -15.41 -38.47
N ALA A 123 4.74 -16.06 -38.87
CA ALA A 123 3.42 -15.45 -38.92
C ALA A 123 2.77 -15.34 -37.53
N SER A 124 3.04 -16.30 -36.63
CA SER A 124 2.54 -16.29 -35.25
C SER A 124 3.21 -15.23 -34.38
N LEU A 125 4.53 -15.02 -34.54
CA LEU A 125 5.27 -13.99 -33.81
C LEU A 125 4.83 -12.58 -34.25
N ASN A 126 4.61 -12.41 -35.57
CA ASN A 126 4.03 -11.19 -36.12
C ASN A 126 2.58 -10.95 -35.69
N HIS A 127 1.77 -11.99 -35.45
CA HIS A 127 0.38 -11.82 -35.02
C HIS A 127 0.27 -11.34 -33.57
N LEU A 128 1.07 -11.89 -32.65
CA LEU A 128 1.14 -11.42 -31.26
C LEU A 128 1.72 -10.00 -31.17
N GLN A 129 2.76 -9.69 -31.94
CA GLN A 129 3.30 -8.32 -32.03
C GLN A 129 2.30 -7.34 -32.70
N ARG A 130 1.50 -7.79 -33.67
CA ARG A 130 0.39 -6.99 -34.22
C ARG A 130 -0.74 -6.78 -33.23
N GLN A 131 -1.16 -7.81 -32.50
CA GLN A 131 -2.19 -7.67 -31.47
C GLN A 131 -1.73 -6.75 -30.33
N ARG A 132 -0.43 -6.77 -29.99
CA ARG A 132 0.17 -5.79 -29.05
C ARG A 132 0.03 -4.34 -29.52
N ARG A 133 0.07 -4.07 -30.83
CA ARG A 133 -0.11 -2.72 -31.37
C ARG A 133 -1.55 -2.22 -31.36
N LEU A 134 -2.54 -3.11 -31.23
CA LEU A 134 -3.96 -2.74 -31.29
C LEU A 134 -4.58 -2.51 -29.92
N LYS A 135 -3.95 -3.00 -28.84
CA LYS A 135 -4.49 -2.76 -27.50
C LYS A 135 -4.07 -1.38 -26.99
N PRO A 136 -5.00 -0.61 -26.44
CA PRO A 136 -4.69 0.64 -25.76
C PRO A 136 -3.79 0.38 -24.56
N GLU A 137 -2.72 1.16 -24.44
CA GLU A 137 -1.74 0.98 -23.37
C GLU A 137 -2.10 1.84 -22.15
N ASN A 138 -2.24 1.22 -20.99
CA ASN A 138 -2.36 1.89 -19.70
C ASN A 138 -0.96 2.03 -19.07
N LYS A 139 -0.30 3.14 -19.40
CA LYS A 139 1.06 3.44 -18.94
C LYS A 139 1.10 3.79 -17.45
N ASN A 140 2.14 3.33 -16.79
CA ASN A 140 2.53 3.75 -15.45
C ASN A 140 4.05 3.89 -15.35
N ILE A 141 4.53 4.68 -14.38
CA ILE A 141 5.95 4.89 -14.14
C ILE A 141 6.32 4.27 -12.80
N VAL A 142 7.43 3.53 -12.78
CA VAL A 142 8.02 2.93 -11.57
C VAL A 142 9.50 3.26 -11.48
N VAL A 143 10.02 3.22 -10.26
CA VAL A 143 11.45 3.26 -9.98
C VAL A 143 11.80 1.95 -9.30
N LEU A 144 12.83 1.29 -9.81
CA LEU A 144 13.40 0.09 -9.21
C LEU A 144 14.65 0.47 -8.42
N ASP A 145 14.89 -0.21 -7.31
CA ASP A 145 16.21 -0.17 -6.65
C ASP A 145 17.21 -1.11 -7.32
N GLY A 146 18.41 -1.21 -6.75
CA GLY A 146 19.50 -2.05 -7.29
C GLY A 146 19.17 -3.55 -7.33
N ASP A 147 18.18 -4.00 -6.55
CA ASP A 147 17.73 -5.39 -6.48
C ASP A 147 16.49 -5.63 -7.36
N GLY A 148 16.04 -4.62 -8.12
CA GLY A 148 14.87 -4.72 -8.99
C GLY A 148 13.53 -4.56 -8.25
N ILE A 149 13.53 -4.03 -7.03
CA ILE A 149 12.32 -3.87 -6.21
C ILE A 149 11.70 -2.50 -6.46
N VAL A 150 10.37 -2.44 -6.54
CA VAL A 150 9.66 -1.19 -6.81
C VAL A 150 9.72 -0.33 -5.56
N CYS A 151 10.57 0.69 -5.56
CA CYS A 151 10.74 1.60 -4.43
C CYS A 151 9.82 2.84 -4.56
N ALA A 152 9.41 3.19 -5.78
CA ALA A 152 8.50 4.30 -6.04
C ALA A 152 7.62 4.05 -7.28
N SER A 153 6.46 4.71 -7.31
CA SER A 153 5.52 4.59 -8.43
C SER A 153 4.65 5.84 -8.59
N PHE A 154 4.30 6.15 -9.83
CA PHE A 154 3.40 7.28 -10.13
C PHE A 154 1.94 6.94 -9.80
N LYS A 155 1.41 5.83 -10.34
CA LYS A 155 0.07 5.32 -10.01
C LYS A 155 0.20 4.08 -9.14
N GLY A 156 -0.52 4.02 -8.02
CA GLY A 156 -0.55 2.86 -7.12
C GLY A 156 0.43 2.96 -5.94
N ILE A 157 0.48 1.91 -5.12
CA ILE A 157 1.46 1.77 -4.04
C ILE A 157 2.62 0.90 -4.57
N PRO A 158 3.89 1.24 -4.30
CA PRO A 158 5.04 0.43 -4.71
C PRO A 158 4.89 -1.06 -4.39
N ASP A 159 4.56 -1.42 -3.13
CA ASP A 159 4.27 -2.79 -2.69
C ASP A 159 3.18 -3.49 -3.54
N ALA A 160 2.10 -2.80 -3.90
CA ALA A 160 1.03 -3.37 -4.71
C ALA A 160 1.43 -3.61 -6.15
N ILE A 161 2.27 -2.73 -6.71
CA ILE A 161 2.77 -2.86 -8.07
C ILE A 161 3.82 -3.95 -8.12
N HIS A 162 4.73 -3.99 -7.16
CA HIS A 162 5.75 -5.02 -7.07
C HIS A 162 5.12 -6.42 -7.04
N ASN A 163 4.16 -6.65 -6.14
CA ASN A 163 3.47 -7.94 -6.09
C ASN A 163 2.66 -8.20 -7.38
N CYS A 164 2.05 -7.17 -7.98
CA CYS A 164 1.38 -7.34 -9.28
C CYS A 164 2.36 -7.83 -10.37
N VAL A 165 3.54 -7.21 -10.45
CA VAL A 165 4.63 -7.64 -11.35
C VAL A 165 4.97 -9.10 -11.08
N HIS A 166 5.22 -9.47 -9.82
CA HIS A 166 5.62 -10.82 -9.45
C HIS A 166 4.58 -11.88 -9.89
N TYR A 167 3.32 -11.72 -9.48
CA TYR A 167 2.28 -12.72 -9.71
C TYR A 167 1.79 -12.78 -11.16
N THR A 168 1.97 -11.69 -11.92
CA THR A 168 1.62 -11.67 -13.34
C THR A 168 2.83 -11.83 -14.25
N TYR A 169 4.02 -12.01 -13.70
CA TYR A 169 5.27 -12.05 -14.45
C TYR A 169 5.25 -13.12 -15.54
N ALA A 170 4.92 -14.35 -15.14
CA ALA A 170 4.84 -15.53 -16.02
C ALA A 170 3.67 -15.48 -17.01
N LEU A 171 2.76 -14.51 -16.87
CA LEU A 171 1.69 -14.28 -17.85
C LEU A 171 2.20 -13.47 -19.05
N HIS A 172 3.43 -12.99 -19.05
CA HIS A 172 3.98 -12.21 -20.16
C HIS A 172 5.39 -12.67 -20.49
N GLU A 173 5.78 -12.57 -21.74
CA GLU A 173 7.19 -12.69 -22.13
C GLU A 173 7.91 -11.41 -21.71
N GLN A 174 8.95 -11.55 -20.88
CA GLN A 174 9.70 -10.44 -20.31
C GLN A 174 11.20 -10.74 -20.33
N ASP A 175 12.01 -9.71 -20.52
CA ASP A 175 13.47 -9.84 -20.74
C ASP A 175 14.29 -9.78 -19.43
N HIS A 176 13.62 -9.71 -18.28
CA HIS A 176 14.26 -9.43 -16.98
C HIS A 176 13.97 -10.56 -15.97
N PRO A 177 14.67 -10.61 -14.82
CA PRO A 177 14.28 -11.51 -13.75
C PRO A 177 13.01 -11.01 -13.04
N SER A 178 12.17 -11.93 -12.57
CA SER A 178 11.01 -11.61 -11.74
C SER A 178 11.47 -11.11 -10.37
N PRO A 179 11.06 -9.92 -9.94
CA PRO A 179 11.40 -9.43 -8.61
C PRO A 179 10.44 -10.03 -7.56
N LEU A 180 10.96 -10.30 -6.35
CA LEU A 180 10.21 -10.83 -5.20
C LEU A 180 10.25 -9.83 -4.04
N ALA A 181 9.13 -9.56 -3.38
CA ALA A 181 9.09 -8.77 -2.16
C ALA A 181 7.94 -9.20 -1.25
N HIS A 182 8.11 -8.95 0.04
CA HIS A 182 7.09 -9.18 1.05
C HIS A 182 5.93 -8.19 0.92
N ARG A 183 4.74 -8.63 1.32
CA ARG A 183 3.50 -7.84 1.28
C ARG A 183 3.33 -7.02 2.55
N ASN A 184 2.70 -5.84 2.41
CA ASN A 184 2.24 -5.05 3.56
C ASN A 184 0.70 -4.93 3.56
N VAL A 185 0.04 -5.86 4.23
CA VAL A 185 -1.42 -5.96 4.33
C VAL A 185 -2.03 -4.75 5.04
N PRO A 186 -1.51 -4.25 6.20
CA PRO A 186 -2.00 -3.04 6.83
C PRO A 186 -2.02 -1.83 5.87
N MET A 187 -0.98 -1.64 5.06
CA MET A 187 -0.90 -0.51 4.12
C MET A 187 -1.92 -0.65 3.01
N ARG A 188 -2.05 -1.85 2.42
CA ARG A 188 -3.07 -2.14 1.40
C ARG A 188 -4.48 -1.87 1.93
N LEU A 189 -4.74 -2.22 3.19
CA LEU A 189 -6.00 -1.98 3.88
C LEU A 189 -6.30 -0.48 4.07
N VAL A 190 -5.33 0.32 4.52
CA VAL A 190 -5.50 1.78 4.69
C VAL A 190 -5.85 2.45 3.37
N LYS A 191 -5.20 2.04 2.27
CA LYS A 191 -5.50 2.58 0.94
C LYS A 191 -6.87 2.13 0.44
N ALA A 192 -7.17 0.84 0.47
CA ALA A 192 -8.41 0.35 -0.09
C ALA A 192 -9.65 0.90 0.64
N THR A 193 -9.59 1.03 1.97
CA THR A 193 -10.68 1.68 2.73
C THR A 193 -10.87 3.16 2.36
N ARG A 194 -9.79 3.86 2.02
CA ARG A 194 -9.84 5.24 1.51
C ARG A 194 -10.46 5.32 0.12
N ASP A 195 -10.06 4.43 -0.79
CA ASP A 195 -10.58 4.35 -2.15
C ASP A 195 -12.09 4.03 -2.11
N LEU A 196 -12.50 3.08 -1.27
CA LEU A 196 -13.90 2.77 -1.00
C LEU A 196 -14.68 3.99 -0.48
N MET A 197 -14.13 4.78 0.45
CA MET A 197 -14.77 6.03 0.87
C MET A 197 -14.90 7.04 -0.28
N GLY A 198 -13.93 7.10 -1.18
CA GLY A 198 -14.01 7.91 -2.39
C GLY A 198 -15.23 7.54 -3.23
N ILE A 199 -15.46 6.24 -3.43
CA ILE A 199 -16.64 5.70 -4.14
C ILE A 199 -17.93 6.01 -3.37
N VAL A 200 -17.99 5.65 -2.08
CA VAL A 200 -19.15 5.86 -1.21
C VAL A 200 -19.51 7.35 -1.09
N SER A 201 -18.55 8.26 -1.29
CA SER A 201 -18.81 9.70 -1.26
C SER A 201 -19.69 10.24 -2.40
N LYS A 202 -20.02 9.39 -3.38
CA LYS A 202 -20.92 9.67 -4.50
C LYS A 202 -22.33 9.10 -4.28
N THR A 203 -22.63 8.63 -3.07
CA THR A 203 -23.94 8.08 -2.70
C THR A 203 -24.58 8.93 -1.61
N LYS A 204 -25.77 8.54 -1.13
CA LYS A 204 -26.40 9.14 0.05
C LYS A 204 -25.53 9.17 1.32
N TYR A 205 -24.51 8.33 1.40
CA TYR A 205 -23.54 8.29 2.50
C TYR A 205 -22.45 9.37 2.40
N ARG A 206 -22.53 10.30 1.43
CA ARG A 206 -21.53 11.35 1.16
C ARG A 206 -21.08 12.15 2.38
N GLN A 207 -22.01 12.54 3.25
CA GLN A 207 -21.66 13.32 4.44
C GLN A 207 -20.81 12.49 5.43
N HIS A 208 -21.22 11.24 5.67
CA HIS A 208 -20.53 10.30 6.55
C HIS A 208 -19.14 9.94 6.00
N SER A 209 -19.05 9.56 4.72
CA SER A 209 -17.77 9.18 4.09
C SER A 209 -16.77 10.34 4.01
N LYS A 210 -17.23 11.57 3.70
CA LYS A 210 -16.37 12.76 3.73
C LYS A 210 -15.92 13.14 5.13
N SER A 211 -16.74 12.86 6.15
CA SER A 211 -16.35 13.02 7.55
C SER A 211 -15.25 12.02 7.91
N ALA A 212 -15.46 10.74 7.60
CA ALA A 212 -14.49 9.67 7.82
C ALA A 212 -13.14 9.91 7.13
N LEU A 213 -13.14 10.44 5.90
CA LEU A 213 -11.92 10.81 5.17
C LEU A 213 -11.10 11.93 5.84
N LYS A 214 -11.74 12.78 6.67
CA LYS A 214 -11.10 13.93 7.32
C LYS A 214 -10.82 13.72 8.81
N ALA A 215 -11.34 12.65 9.40
CA ALA A 215 -11.19 12.37 10.81
C ALA A 215 -9.72 12.16 11.19
N THR A 216 -9.33 12.57 12.40
CA THR A 216 -7.97 12.36 12.93
C THR A 216 -7.65 10.88 13.02
N ASN A 217 -8.54 10.06 13.59
CA ASN A 217 -8.49 8.60 13.46
C ASN A 217 -9.28 8.17 12.22
N SER A 218 -8.71 8.46 11.04
CA SER A 218 -9.41 8.22 9.78
C SER A 218 -9.74 6.75 9.54
N PHE A 219 -8.97 5.81 10.10
CA PHE A 219 -9.20 4.38 9.88
C PHE A 219 -10.45 3.86 10.62
N ALA A 220 -10.56 4.12 11.92
CA ALA A 220 -11.74 3.70 12.69
C ALA A 220 -13.04 4.32 12.13
N ALA A 221 -13.00 5.60 11.77
CA ALA A 221 -14.15 6.28 11.16
C ALA A 221 -14.51 5.73 9.77
N ARG A 222 -13.53 5.31 8.96
CA ARG A 222 -13.78 4.64 7.67
C ARG A 222 -14.46 3.29 7.87
N ARG A 223 -14.02 2.50 8.86
CA ARG A 223 -14.64 1.22 9.22
C ARG A 223 -16.10 1.40 9.64
N GLU A 224 -16.35 2.33 10.56
CA GLU A 224 -17.71 2.63 11.02
C GLU A 224 -18.60 3.11 9.87
N CYS A 225 -18.08 3.97 8.99
CA CYS A 225 -18.81 4.38 7.79
C CYS A 225 -19.14 3.19 6.91
N LEU A 226 -18.19 2.28 6.65
CA LEU A 226 -18.43 1.08 5.85
C LEU A 226 -19.52 0.19 6.45
N MET A 227 -19.58 0.02 7.77
CA MET A 227 -20.64 -0.74 8.45
C MET A 227 -22.05 -0.23 8.15
N GLN A 228 -22.18 1.06 7.86
CA GLN A 228 -23.48 1.70 7.61
C GLN A 228 -23.87 1.70 6.12
N VAL A 229 -22.92 1.43 5.21
CA VAL A 229 -23.14 1.51 3.76
C VAL A 229 -23.91 0.31 3.27
N ASP A 230 -25.17 0.48 2.92
CA ASP A 230 -25.98 -0.52 2.21
C ASP A 230 -25.94 -0.27 0.70
N PHE A 231 -25.25 -1.14 -0.04
CA PHE A 231 -25.12 -1.04 -1.49
C PHE A 231 -26.45 -1.25 -2.23
N SER A 232 -27.37 -2.04 -1.70
CA SER A 232 -28.69 -2.26 -2.32
C SER A 232 -29.53 -0.99 -2.35
N LEU A 233 -29.33 -0.10 -1.38
CA LEU A 233 -30.02 1.18 -1.29
C LEU A 233 -29.32 2.32 -2.04
N THR A 234 -28.20 2.05 -2.72
CA THR A 234 -27.51 3.06 -3.54
C THR A 234 -28.12 3.22 -4.93
N TYR A 235 -28.97 2.28 -5.35
CA TYR A 235 -29.62 2.26 -6.66
C TYR A 235 -31.07 2.76 -6.65
N LEU A 236 -31.73 2.80 -5.47
CA LEU A 236 -33.18 3.03 -5.37
C LEU A 236 -33.61 4.49 -5.09
N ASP A 237 -32.69 5.43 -4.86
CA ASP A 237 -33.02 6.81 -4.44
C ASP A 237 -33.26 7.81 -5.60
N VAL A 238 -33.58 7.32 -6.80
CA VAL A 238 -33.66 8.12 -8.05
C VAL A 238 -34.92 8.98 -8.18
N VAL A 239 -35.96 8.76 -7.36
CA VAL A 239 -37.29 9.29 -7.70
C VAL A 239 -37.54 10.73 -7.22
N VAL A 240 -36.75 11.33 -6.32
CA VAL A 240 -37.20 12.61 -5.68
C VAL A 240 -36.24 13.81 -5.75
N VAL A 241 -34.96 13.68 -6.13
CA VAL A 241 -34.06 14.87 -6.15
C VAL A 241 -33.32 15.02 -7.47
N ARG A 242 -33.93 15.79 -8.37
CA ARG A 242 -33.56 16.05 -9.77
C ARG A 242 -32.18 16.67 -10.07
N GLU A 243 -31.22 16.72 -9.14
CA GLU A 243 -29.95 17.43 -9.40
C GLU A 243 -28.67 16.72 -8.95
N VAL A 244 -28.72 15.49 -8.45
CA VAL A 244 -27.50 14.77 -8.05
C VAL A 244 -27.39 13.43 -8.75
N LYS A 245 -26.39 13.31 -9.64
CA LYS A 245 -25.91 12.04 -10.22
C LYS A 245 -25.25 11.19 -9.13
N ASP A 246 -26.04 10.71 -8.16
CA ASP A 246 -25.60 9.99 -6.96
C ASP A 246 -25.61 8.45 -7.11
N GLU A 247 -25.69 7.95 -8.35
CA GLU A 247 -25.65 6.51 -8.63
C GLU A 247 -24.22 6.03 -8.85
N LEU A 248 -23.92 4.86 -8.28
CA LEU A 248 -22.72 4.12 -8.62
C LEU A 248 -22.93 3.43 -9.97
N ASN A 249 -21.99 3.61 -10.89
CA ASN A 249 -22.00 2.90 -12.17
C ASN A 249 -21.34 1.52 -12.07
N ALA A 250 -21.49 0.69 -13.12
CA ALA A 250 -20.90 -0.65 -13.19
C ALA A 250 -19.38 -0.67 -12.94
N SER A 251 -18.65 0.37 -13.37
CA SER A 251 -17.21 0.49 -13.13
C SER A 251 -16.89 0.67 -11.63
N GLN A 252 -17.73 1.42 -10.91
CA GLN A 252 -17.58 1.62 -9.47
C GLN A 252 -17.92 0.36 -8.68
N PHE A 253 -18.99 -0.36 -9.05
CA PHE A 253 -19.31 -1.65 -8.42
C PHE A 253 -18.20 -2.68 -8.67
N LYS A 254 -17.65 -2.74 -9.88
CA LYS A 254 -16.47 -3.55 -10.20
C LYS A 254 -15.29 -3.23 -9.27
N THR A 255 -15.01 -1.96 -9.02
CA THR A 255 -13.93 -1.55 -8.11
C THR A 255 -14.22 -1.93 -6.66
N VAL A 256 -15.46 -1.80 -6.19
CA VAL A 256 -15.86 -2.25 -4.85
C VAL A 256 -15.67 -3.77 -4.70
N ALA A 257 -16.20 -4.55 -5.63
CA ALA A 257 -16.07 -6.00 -5.66
C ALA A 257 -14.59 -6.43 -5.70
N PHE A 258 -13.78 -5.78 -6.54
CA PHE A 258 -12.34 -6.04 -6.63
C PHE A 258 -11.62 -5.76 -5.31
N HIS A 259 -11.91 -4.63 -4.63
CA HIS A 259 -11.29 -4.33 -3.34
C HIS A 259 -11.68 -5.34 -2.25
N PHE A 260 -12.96 -5.71 -2.13
CA PHE A 260 -13.38 -6.67 -1.12
C PHE A 260 -12.77 -8.05 -1.35
N SER A 261 -12.90 -8.58 -2.57
CA SER A 261 -12.35 -9.90 -2.92
C SER A 261 -10.84 -9.95 -2.73
N GLN A 262 -10.10 -8.95 -3.22
CA GLN A 262 -8.64 -8.92 -3.08
C GLN A 262 -8.19 -8.80 -1.62
N LEU A 263 -8.81 -7.93 -0.80
CA LEU A 263 -8.43 -7.79 0.62
C LEU A 263 -8.80 -9.01 1.45
N ILE A 264 -9.97 -9.61 1.22
CA ILE A 264 -10.38 -10.83 1.91
C ILE A 264 -9.44 -11.97 1.53
N GLY A 265 -9.09 -12.10 0.25
CA GLY A 265 -8.06 -13.03 -0.21
C GLY A 265 -6.74 -12.81 0.50
N LEU A 266 -6.28 -11.55 0.52
CA LEU A 266 -5.01 -11.16 1.11
C LEU A 266 -4.94 -11.44 2.62
N MET A 267 -6.00 -11.13 3.36
CA MET A 267 -6.08 -11.45 4.79
C MET A 267 -6.09 -12.97 5.02
N ARG A 268 -6.58 -13.77 4.07
CA ARG A 268 -6.49 -15.24 4.07
C ARG A 268 -5.15 -15.75 3.51
N GLY A 269 -4.19 -14.86 3.26
CA GLY A 269 -2.87 -15.13 2.68
C GLY A 269 -2.87 -15.64 1.26
N ARG A 270 -3.89 -15.29 0.47
CA ARG A 270 -3.92 -15.57 -0.96
C ARG A 270 -3.92 -14.26 -1.73
N GLU A 271 -2.95 -14.09 -2.60
CA GLU A 271 -2.93 -12.94 -3.49
C GLU A 271 -3.67 -13.22 -4.79
N TYR A 272 -4.42 -12.24 -5.25
CA TYR A 272 -5.17 -12.30 -6.49
C TYR A 272 -5.00 -10.98 -7.24
N PHE A 273 -4.59 -11.06 -8.51
CA PHE A 273 -4.33 -9.89 -9.34
C PHE A 273 -5.21 -9.82 -10.59
N THR A 274 -5.71 -10.95 -11.08
CA THR A 274 -6.59 -10.98 -12.24
C THR A 274 -8.06 -11.04 -11.85
N LYS A 275 -8.94 -10.58 -12.74
CA LYS A 275 -10.39 -10.70 -12.56
C LYS A 275 -10.81 -12.18 -12.57
N ALA A 276 -10.17 -13.00 -13.39
CA ALA A 276 -10.46 -14.42 -13.50
C ALA A 276 -10.15 -15.18 -12.20
N ASP A 277 -9.00 -14.90 -11.58
CA ASP A 277 -8.64 -15.52 -10.29
C ASP A 277 -9.61 -15.10 -9.20
N LEU A 278 -9.96 -13.81 -9.14
CA LEU A 278 -10.93 -13.29 -8.18
C LEU A 278 -12.34 -13.88 -8.40
N ALA A 279 -12.80 -13.98 -9.65
CA ALA A 279 -14.08 -14.59 -9.97
C ALA A 279 -14.11 -16.09 -9.63
N THR A 280 -12.99 -16.79 -9.79
CA THR A 280 -12.86 -18.20 -9.40
C THR A 280 -12.89 -18.35 -7.88
N ALA A 281 -12.16 -17.50 -7.15
CA ALA A 281 -12.10 -17.55 -5.68
C ALA A 281 -13.39 -17.01 -5.01
N PHE A 282 -14.10 -16.10 -5.67
CA PHE A 282 -15.29 -15.41 -5.15
C PHE A 282 -16.39 -15.36 -6.22
N PRO A 283 -17.01 -16.52 -6.55
CA PRO A 283 -17.94 -16.64 -7.68
C PRO A 283 -19.14 -15.68 -7.59
N ASP A 284 -19.66 -15.43 -6.38
CA ASP A 284 -20.75 -14.48 -6.17
C ASP A 284 -20.40 -13.05 -6.65
N LEU A 285 -19.12 -12.67 -6.66
CA LEU A 285 -18.66 -11.35 -7.10
C LEU A 285 -18.37 -11.29 -8.61
N ALA A 286 -18.37 -12.41 -9.32
CA ALA A 286 -18.07 -12.47 -10.75
C ALA A 286 -18.94 -11.53 -11.61
N PRO A 287 -20.27 -11.40 -11.40
CA PRO A 287 -21.10 -10.47 -12.16
C PRO A 287 -20.59 -9.02 -12.06
N PHE A 288 -20.15 -8.58 -10.88
CA PHE A 288 -19.61 -7.24 -10.67
C PHE A 288 -18.22 -7.08 -11.29
N LEU A 289 -17.34 -8.09 -11.16
CA LEU A 289 -15.98 -8.04 -11.69
C LEU A 289 -15.97 -7.93 -13.23
N HIS A 290 -16.91 -8.61 -13.89
CA HIS A 290 -17.08 -8.60 -15.35
C HIS A 290 -18.07 -7.55 -15.85
N ARG A 291 -18.69 -6.77 -14.95
CA ARG A 291 -19.72 -5.76 -15.27
C ARG A 291 -20.89 -6.33 -16.07
N ALA A 292 -21.40 -7.49 -15.66
CA ALA A 292 -22.59 -8.08 -16.25
C ALA A 292 -23.78 -7.12 -16.13
N ASP A 293 -24.65 -7.09 -17.14
CA ASP A 293 -25.78 -6.16 -17.22
C ASP A 293 -26.78 -6.35 -16.06
N ASP A 294 -26.86 -7.56 -15.52
CA ASP A 294 -27.72 -7.95 -14.40
C ASP A 294 -27.04 -7.84 -13.03
N ALA A 295 -25.78 -7.39 -12.95
CA ALA A 295 -25.05 -7.32 -11.67
C ALA A 295 -25.76 -6.45 -10.62
N THR A 296 -26.48 -5.41 -11.04
CA THR A 296 -27.25 -4.52 -10.14
C THR A 296 -28.46 -5.21 -9.48
N VAL A 297 -28.90 -6.36 -10.00
CA VAL A 297 -29.94 -7.19 -9.37
C VAL A 297 -29.42 -7.87 -8.09
N HIS A 298 -28.09 -7.99 -7.96
CA HIS A 298 -27.42 -8.77 -6.90
C HIS A 298 -26.66 -7.93 -5.88
N LEU A 299 -27.02 -6.66 -5.68
CA LEU A 299 -26.28 -5.71 -4.82
C LEU A 299 -26.14 -6.16 -3.36
N GLU A 300 -27.03 -7.04 -2.87
CA GLU A 300 -26.92 -7.69 -1.57
C GLU A 300 -25.64 -8.52 -1.41
N VAL A 301 -25.07 -9.02 -2.51
CA VAL A 301 -23.78 -9.71 -2.48
C VAL A 301 -22.67 -8.76 -2.04
N LEU A 302 -22.66 -7.51 -2.50
CA LEU A 302 -21.67 -6.53 -2.05
C LEU A 302 -21.78 -6.24 -0.54
N ASN A 303 -23.00 -6.25 0.01
CA ASN A 303 -23.22 -6.13 1.46
C ASN A 303 -22.66 -7.35 2.23
N LYS A 304 -22.87 -8.57 1.73
CA LYS A 304 -22.29 -9.80 2.30
C LYS A 304 -20.76 -9.67 2.40
N TYR A 305 -20.09 -9.26 1.33
CA TYR A 305 -18.63 -9.14 1.33
C TYR A 305 -18.11 -7.94 2.13
N ARG A 306 -18.86 -6.83 2.19
CA ARG A 306 -18.62 -5.73 3.13
C ARG A 306 -18.60 -6.23 4.57
N ASP A 307 -19.58 -7.04 4.97
CA ASP A 307 -19.69 -7.54 6.34
C ASP A 307 -18.55 -8.50 6.68
N ILE A 308 -18.24 -9.43 5.78
CA ILE A 308 -17.06 -10.31 5.94
C ILE A 308 -15.79 -9.47 6.12
N PHE A 309 -15.59 -8.49 5.24
CA PHE A 309 -14.41 -7.62 5.28
C PHE A 309 -14.32 -6.85 6.60
N VAL A 310 -15.42 -6.21 7.03
CA VAL A 310 -15.46 -5.44 8.28
C VAL A 310 -15.22 -6.34 9.50
N THR A 311 -15.81 -7.54 9.53
CA THR A 311 -15.58 -8.49 10.62
C THR A 311 -14.11 -8.88 10.72
N MET A 312 -13.47 -9.20 9.59
CA MET A 312 -12.05 -9.59 9.57
C MET A 312 -11.10 -8.49 10.08
N ILE A 313 -11.43 -7.21 9.88
CA ILE A 313 -10.62 -6.08 10.39
C ILE A 313 -11.01 -5.66 11.82
N ALA A 314 -12.10 -6.19 12.37
CA ALA A 314 -12.56 -5.89 13.73
C ALA A 314 -12.10 -6.95 14.74
N GLU A 315 -11.99 -8.20 14.32
CA GLU A 315 -11.47 -9.28 15.15
C GLU A 315 -9.96 -9.11 15.38
N GLY A 316 -9.52 -9.07 16.63
CA GLY A 316 -8.10 -9.14 16.96
C GLY A 316 -7.31 -7.83 16.87
N LEU A 317 -7.79 -6.84 16.11
CA LEU A 317 -7.00 -5.67 15.70
C LEU A 317 -7.37 -4.38 16.45
N GLN A 318 -6.35 -3.74 17.02
CA GLN A 318 -6.38 -2.38 17.57
C GLN A 318 -5.60 -1.43 16.67
N VAL A 319 -6.15 -0.24 16.44
CA VAL A 319 -5.50 0.81 15.63
C VAL A 319 -5.45 2.11 16.41
N HIS A 320 -4.25 2.53 16.78
CA HIS A 320 -4.00 3.75 17.53
C HIS A 320 -3.60 4.87 16.58
N ALA A 321 -4.09 6.09 16.78
CA ALA A 321 -3.80 7.23 15.92
C ALA A 321 -2.99 8.31 16.67
N LYS A 322 -1.92 8.81 16.05
CA LYS A 322 -1.16 9.98 16.50
C LYS A 322 -0.96 10.93 15.32
N GLY A 323 -1.84 11.93 15.23
CA GLY A 323 -1.92 12.77 14.04
C GLY A 323 -2.26 11.92 12.80
N PRO A 324 -1.47 11.98 11.70
CA PRO A 324 -1.70 11.16 10.52
C PRO A 324 -1.18 9.72 10.64
N LEU A 325 -0.41 9.41 11.69
CA LEU A 325 0.18 8.09 11.90
C LEU A 325 -0.82 7.13 12.53
N LEU A 326 -0.93 5.94 11.97
CA LEU A 326 -1.73 4.83 12.46
C LEU A 326 -0.82 3.69 12.88
N LEU A 327 -0.91 3.26 14.14
CA LEU A 327 -0.21 2.09 14.67
C LEU A 327 -1.18 0.91 14.72
N PHE A 328 -0.85 -0.15 14.00
CA PHE A 328 -1.61 -1.39 13.93
C PHE A 328 -1.05 -2.41 14.92
N ALA A 329 -1.87 -2.81 15.89
CA ALA A 329 -1.51 -3.75 16.93
C ALA A 329 -2.61 -4.81 17.10
N ALA A 330 -2.30 -6.06 16.82
CA ALA A 330 -3.16 -7.18 17.14
C ALA A 330 -2.90 -7.63 18.58
N ASP A 331 -3.98 -7.91 19.30
CA ASP A 331 -3.92 -8.49 20.62
C ASP A 331 -4.20 -10.00 20.52
N PRO A 332 -3.19 -10.86 20.75
CA PRO A 332 -3.33 -12.31 20.68
C PRO A 332 -4.52 -12.87 21.46
N THR A 333 -4.84 -12.27 22.60
CA THR A 333 -5.96 -12.71 23.45
C THR A 333 -7.31 -12.41 22.81
N SER A 334 -7.40 -11.30 22.08
CA SER A 334 -8.61 -10.87 21.39
C SER A 334 -8.86 -11.61 20.07
N CYS A 335 -7.80 -12.16 19.45
CA CYS A 335 -7.90 -12.97 18.23
C CYS A 335 -8.63 -14.30 18.45
N LYS A 336 -8.69 -14.82 19.69
CA LYS A 336 -9.33 -16.12 20.01
C LYS A 336 -8.90 -17.27 19.09
N GLY A 337 -7.62 -17.29 18.70
CA GLY A 337 -7.05 -18.25 17.74
C GLY A 337 -7.38 -18.01 16.27
N ARG A 338 -8.20 -17.01 15.93
CA ARG A 338 -8.56 -16.64 14.56
C ARG A 338 -7.54 -15.64 13.99
N TRP A 339 -6.38 -16.15 13.64
CA TRP A 339 -5.34 -15.36 12.98
C TRP A 339 -5.58 -15.25 11.48
N ASN A 340 -5.21 -14.11 10.92
CA ASN A 340 -5.18 -13.81 9.50
C ASN A 340 -3.94 -12.96 9.19
N MET A 341 -3.55 -12.78 7.92
CA MET A 341 -2.32 -12.01 7.56
C MET A 341 -2.32 -10.60 8.16
N LEU A 342 -3.46 -9.92 8.20
CA LEU A 342 -3.53 -8.57 8.76
C LEU A 342 -3.16 -8.58 10.25
N THR A 343 -3.76 -9.46 11.04
CA THR A 343 -3.42 -9.59 12.47
C THR A 343 -1.99 -10.05 12.67
N TYR A 344 -1.49 -10.94 11.82
CA TYR A 344 -0.12 -11.47 11.87
C TYR A 344 0.93 -10.36 11.65
N GLU A 345 0.72 -9.48 10.68
CA GLU A 345 1.61 -8.35 10.41
C GLU A 345 1.39 -7.18 11.38
N SER A 346 0.29 -7.14 12.12
CA SER A 346 -0.06 -6.01 13.00
C SER A 346 0.62 -6.11 14.37
N ARG A 347 1.94 -5.94 14.45
CA ARG A 347 2.67 -5.91 15.72
C ARG A 347 3.41 -4.58 15.94
N GLY A 348 2.67 -3.49 15.80
CA GLY A 348 3.24 -2.14 15.87
C GLY A 348 3.64 -1.59 14.50
N VAL A 349 3.07 -2.10 13.40
CA VAL A 349 3.24 -1.48 12.07
C VAL A 349 2.67 -0.07 12.09
N ILE A 350 3.45 0.90 11.61
CA ILE A 350 3.07 2.31 11.58
C ILE A 350 2.88 2.77 10.14
N ILE A 351 1.71 3.34 9.85
CA ILE A 351 1.36 3.85 8.52
C ILE A 351 1.04 5.34 8.60
N ASP A 352 1.61 6.12 7.70
CA ASP A 352 1.17 7.48 7.43
C ASP A 352 -0.07 7.42 6.52
N SER A 353 -1.23 7.64 7.12
CA SER A 353 -2.52 7.54 6.42
C SER A 353 -2.79 8.66 5.41
N VAL A 354 -2.02 9.75 5.45
CA VAL A 354 -2.12 10.88 4.53
C VAL A 354 -1.22 10.67 3.32
N ARG A 355 0.01 10.19 3.56
CA ARG A 355 0.99 9.90 2.49
C ARG A 355 0.85 8.48 1.92
N GLU A 356 -0.01 7.66 2.50
CA GLU A 356 -0.26 6.27 2.09
C GLU A 356 1.04 5.44 2.03
N ARG A 357 1.91 5.62 3.04
CA ARG A 357 3.18 4.90 3.14
C ARG A 357 3.34 4.22 4.49
N CYS A 358 3.96 3.04 4.49
CA CYS A 358 4.46 2.43 5.70
C CYS A 358 5.67 3.25 6.21
N VAL A 359 5.65 3.59 7.48
CA VAL A 359 6.68 4.38 8.17
C VAL A 359 7.59 3.48 8.99
N ALA A 360 7.01 2.43 9.57
CA ALA A 360 7.73 1.46 10.36
C ALA A 360 7.06 0.09 10.21
N TYR A 361 7.87 -0.93 9.94
CA TYR A 361 7.42 -2.31 9.90
C TYR A 361 8.34 -3.11 10.86
N PRO A 362 7.86 -3.44 12.07
CA PRO A 362 8.64 -4.24 13.02
C PRO A 362 8.54 -5.75 12.69
N LEU A 363 8.84 -6.60 13.67
CA LEU A 363 8.61 -8.05 13.56
C LEU A 363 7.13 -8.35 13.36
N ASP A 364 6.86 -9.43 12.64
CA ASP A 364 5.51 -10.01 12.62
C ASP A 364 5.21 -10.68 13.98
N HIS A 365 3.96 -11.07 14.21
CA HIS A 365 3.63 -11.94 15.33
C HIS A 365 4.36 -13.27 15.18
N PHE A 366 5.04 -13.70 16.25
CA PHE A 366 5.63 -15.03 16.34
C PHE A 366 5.08 -15.73 17.57
N PHE A 367 5.03 -17.05 17.52
CA PHE A 367 4.44 -17.86 18.56
C PHE A 367 5.50 -18.82 19.08
N ALA A 368 5.59 -18.95 20.40
CA ALA A 368 6.41 -19.99 20.99
C ALA A 368 5.84 -21.35 20.57
N LEU A 369 6.71 -22.24 20.10
CA LEU A 369 6.37 -23.64 19.86
C LEU A 369 6.26 -24.34 21.23
N ASP A 370 5.22 -24.02 21.99
CA ASP A 370 4.93 -24.74 23.22
C ASP A 370 4.11 -25.99 22.89
N ALA A 371 4.76 -27.14 22.99
CA ALA A 371 4.18 -28.46 22.78
C ALA A 371 3.00 -28.75 23.72
N GLU A 372 2.91 -28.08 24.88
CA GLU A 372 1.85 -28.32 25.87
C GLU A 372 0.61 -27.46 25.63
N SER A 373 0.75 -26.27 25.05
CA SER A 373 -0.37 -25.34 24.86
C SER A 373 -1.39 -25.83 23.84
N GLY A 374 -0.99 -26.69 22.89
CA GLY A 374 -1.85 -27.21 21.82
C GLY A 374 -2.43 -26.15 20.88
N VAL A 375 -2.11 -24.86 21.09
CA VAL A 375 -2.56 -23.73 20.27
C VAL A 375 -1.43 -23.38 19.32
N VAL A 376 -1.23 -24.22 18.31
CA VAL A 376 -0.53 -23.78 17.10
C VAL A 376 -1.48 -22.82 16.39
N PRO A 377 -1.05 -21.59 16.03
CA PRO A 377 -1.87 -20.71 15.21
C PRO A 377 -2.29 -21.48 13.97
N SER A 378 -3.58 -21.45 13.62
CA SER A 378 -4.10 -22.16 12.44
C SER A 378 -3.59 -21.57 11.11
N TRP A 379 -2.63 -20.64 11.16
CA TRP A 379 -2.31 -19.72 10.08
C TRP A 379 -0.96 -19.03 10.32
N PRO A 380 -0.05 -18.94 9.31
CA PRO A 380 -0.12 -19.52 7.97
C PRO A 380 -0.04 -21.05 8.04
N THR A 381 -0.67 -21.78 7.11
CA THR A 381 -0.61 -23.25 7.10
C THR A 381 0.84 -23.70 7.20
N ASP A 382 1.14 -24.44 8.27
CA ASP A 382 2.49 -24.83 8.69
C ASP A 382 3.38 -25.29 7.53
N GLU A 383 2.83 -25.97 6.52
CA GLU A 383 3.59 -26.42 5.35
C GLU A 383 4.23 -25.30 4.52
N GLU A 384 3.64 -24.11 4.40
CA GLU A 384 4.15 -23.06 3.50
C GLU A 384 5.27 -22.23 4.15
N LEU A 385 5.19 -22.05 5.48
CA LEU A 385 6.30 -21.55 6.28
C LEU A 385 7.40 -22.60 6.41
N LEU A 386 7.05 -23.86 6.71
CA LEU A 386 8.01 -24.96 6.87
C LEU A 386 8.72 -25.35 5.55
N ARG A 387 8.07 -25.16 4.38
CA ARG A 387 8.68 -25.36 3.05
C ARG A 387 9.63 -24.24 2.63
N ARG A 388 9.70 -23.11 3.35
CA ARG A 388 10.80 -22.16 3.13
C ARG A 388 12.10 -22.87 3.57
N GLU A 389 12.78 -23.49 2.61
CA GLU A 389 14.11 -24.06 2.77
C GLU A 389 14.98 -23.05 3.52
N GLY A 390 15.42 -23.42 4.72
CA GLY A 390 16.15 -22.53 5.62
C GLY A 390 15.64 -22.54 7.05
N ILE A 391 14.34 -22.76 7.31
CA ILE A 391 13.84 -22.86 8.69
C ILE A 391 14.40 -24.09 9.40
N GLU A 392 14.52 -25.24 8.73
CA GLU A 392 15.19 -26.40 9.33
C GLU A 392 16.68 -26.16 9.60
N GLN A 393 17.39 -25.37 8.79
CA GLN A 393 18.79 -25.02 9.07
C GLN A 393 18.91 -23.96 10.18
N LEU A 394 17.96 -23.01 10.26
CA LEU A 394 17.87 -22.06 11.36
C LEU A 394 17.55 -22.79 12.69
N LEU A 395 16.63 -23.75 12.66
CA LEU A 395 16.25 -24.56 13.83
C LEU A 395 17.32 -25.61 14.20
N ARG A 396 18.08 -26.15 13.25
CA ARG A 396 19.15 -27.13 13.52
C ARG A 396 20.53 -26.51 13.77
N GLY A 397 20.77 -25.28 13.31
CA GLY A 397 22.03 -24.55 13.49
C GLY A 397 21.98 -23.45 14.55
N SER A 398 20.77 -22.96 14.87
CA SER A 398 20.55 -21.80 15.73
C SER A 398 19.28 -21.99 16.57
N THR A 399 19.21 -23.03 17.40
CA THR A 399 18.46 -22.93 18.66
C THR A 399 19.22 -22.06 19.65
N THR A 400 19.55 -20.82 19.26
CA THR A 400 19.27 -19.74 20.19
C THR A 400 17.76 -19.60 20.12
N ALA A 401 17.06 -20.25 21.05
CA ALA A 401 15.91 -19.56 21.59
C ALA A 401 16.40 -18.17 22.03
N ILE A 402 15.49 -17.26 22.33
CA ILE A 402 15.85 -16.10 23.16
C ILE A 402 16.24 -16.65 24.55
N THR A 403 17.37 -17.35 24.63
CA THR A 403 18.07 -17.70 25.83
C THR A 403 18.89 -16.46 26.05
N THR A 404 18.36 -15.56 26.87
CA THR A 404 19.24 -14.80 27.72
C THR A 404 20.22 -15.80 28.30
N ASP A 405 21.50 -15.73 27.91
CA ASP A 405 22.57 -16.55 28.47
C ASP A 405 22.30 -16.70 29.98
N ASP A 406 22.22 -17.93 30.51
CA ASP A 406 21.76 -18.24 31.89
C ASP A 406 22.50 -17.42 32.97
N ARG A 407 23.62 -16.78 32.61
CA ARG A 407 24.39 -15.88 33.47
C ARG A 407 23.77 -14.49 33.61
N HIS A 408 22.87 -14.06 32.73
CA HIS A 408 22.22 -12.76 32.71
C HIS A 408 20.73 -12.95 32.41
N ASN A 409 19.93 -13.32 33.41
CA ASN A 409 18.46 -13.32 33.38
C ASN A 409 17.90 -11.89 33.17
N ALA A 410 18.25 -11.24 32.07
CA ALA A 410 17.71 -9.96 31.67
C ALA A 410 16.32 -10.22 31.10
N GLU A 411 15.30 -10.17 31.95
CA GLU A 411 13.91 -10.28 31.56
C GLU A 411 13.60 -9.27 30.44
N LEU A 412 13.34 -9.77 29.23
CA LEU A 412 12.94 -8.92 28.11
C LEU A 412 11.55 -8.37 28.41
N SER A 413 11.50 -7.07 28.67
CA SER A 413 10.27 -6.47 29.17
C SER A 413 9.29 -6.06 28.07
N ALA A 414 9.79 -5.61 26.92
CA ALA A 414 8.98 -5.08 25.82
C ALA A 414 9.82 -4.81 24.56
N PHE A 415 9.17 -4.91 23.40
CA PHE A 415 9.73 -4.49 22.13
C PHE A 415 9.26 -3.07 21.77
N TYR A 416 10.12 -2.36 21.06
CA TYR A 416 9.87 -1.01 20.59
C TYR A 416 10.28 -0.89 19.12
N THR A 417 9.60 0.00 18.43
CA THR A 417 9.86 0.32 17.03
C THR A 417 10.34 1.75 16.95
N ALA A 418 11.56 1.94 16.46
CA ALA A 418 12.14 3.24 16.19
C ALA A 418 12.08 3.56 14.69
N PHE A 419 11.65 4.78 14.36
CA PHE A 419 11.36 5.22 12.99
C PHE A 419 11.53 6.72 12.80
N LEU A 420 11.70 7.16 11.55
CA LEU A 420 11.80 8.57 11.21
C LEU A 420 10.40 9.15 10.94
N ASP A 421 9.92 10.07 11.79
CA ASP A 421 8.60 10.65 11.60
C ASP A 421 8.53 11.46 10.28
N PRO A 422 7.62 11.11 9.36
CA PRO A 422 7.46 11.80 8.07
C PRO A 422 7.28 13.32 8.17
N ASN A 423 6.69 13.78 9.27
CA ASN A 423 6.16 15.13 9.40
C ASN A 423 7.14 16.05 10.13
N THR A 424 7.89 15.51 11.09
CA THR A 424 8.88 16.26 11.85
C THR A 424 10.30 16.02 11.34
N HIS A 425 10.53 14.95 10.57
CA HIS A 425 11.86 14.45 10.18
C HIS A 425 12.76 14.20 11.40
N ARG A 426 12.16 13.87 12.55
CA ARG A 426 12.87 13.52 13.78
C ARG A 426 12.75 12.03 14.08
N PRO A 427 13.77 11.42 14.69
CA PRO A 427 13.68 10.06 15.21
C PRO A 427 12.53 9.98 16.22
N SER A 428 11.75 8.91 16.15
CA SER A 428 10.62 8.64 17.03
C SER A 428 10.62 7.17 17.42
N ILE A 429 9.96 6.87 18.54
CA ILE A 429 9.85 5.52 19.09
C ILE A 429 8.38 5.25 19.49
N ALA A 430 7.93 4.02 19.29
CA ALA A 430 6.62 3.53 19.71
C ALA A 430 6.75 2.12 20.30
N GLY A 431 5.88 1.76 21.23
CA GLY A 431 5.75 0.37 21.68
C GLY A 431 4.91 -0.45 20.71
N GLU A 432 4.89 -1.78 20.85
CA GLU A 432 4.13 -2.69 19.98
C GLU A 432 2.63 -2.38 19.93
N ARG A 433 2.08 -1.83 21.01
CA ARG A 433 0.63 -1.64 21.20
C ARG A 433 0.19 -0.18 21.31
N ALA A 434 1.13 0.77 21.40
CA ALA A 434 0.79 2.17 21.59
C ALA A 434 1.95 3.09 21.22
N PHE A 435 1.62 4.34 20.90
CA PHE A 435 2.61 5.41 20.76
C PHE A 435 3.17 5.87 22.11
N ASP A 436 2.53 5.52 23.22
CA ASP A 436 2.98 5.87 24.56
C ASP A 436 4.12 4.94 24.96
N VAL A 437 5.27 5.53 25.24
CA VAL A 437 6.51 4.84 25.61
C VAL A 437 6.81 5.15 27.07
N PRO A 438 7.18 4.15 27.90
CA PRO A 438 7.51 4.38 29.30
C PRO A 438 8.59 5.46 29.46
N PRO A 439 8.53 6.32 30.50
CA PRO A 439 9.48 7.41 30.67
C PRO A 439 10.95 6.97 30.65
N SER A 440 11.27 5.83 31.28
CA SER A 440 12.65 5.29 31.32
C SER A 440 13.16 4.89 29.94
N VAL A 441 12.32 4.30 29.09
CA VAL A 441 12.67 3.97 27.70
C VAL A 441 12.81 5.24 26.87
N LYS A 442 11.90 6.20 27.07
CA LYS A 442 11.92 7.47 26.34
C LYS A 442 13.17 8.28 26.67
N GLU A 443 13.56 8.36 27.94
CA GLU A 443 14.78 9.06 28.38
C GLU A 443 16.03 8.46 27.72
N GLN A 444 16.13 7.13 27.63
CA GLN A 444 17.24 6.50 26.92
C GLN A 444 17.24 6.76 25.43
N TRP A 445 16.07 6.73 24.81
CA TRP A 445 15.92 7.09 23.41
C TRP A 445 16.33 8.55 23.16
N ASP A 446 15.87 9.47 24.00
CA ASP A 446 16.17 10.90 23.90
C ASP A 446 17.69 11.16 24.07
N ARG A 447 18.36 10.47 25.00
CA ARG A 447 19.83 10.47 25.12
C ARG A 447 20.54 10.00 23.85
N LEU A 448 20.06 8.90 23.26
CA LEU A 448 20.65 8.30 22.06
C LEU A 448 20.55 9.23 20.85
N VAL A 449 19.40 9.89 20.69
CA VAL A 449 19.15 10.77 19.53
C VAL A 449 19.61 12.21 19.74
N GLY A 450 20.27 12.49 20.87
CA GLY A 450 20.83 13.82 21.17
C GLY A 450 19.78 14.89 21.46
N ASN A 451 18.63 14.51 22.04
CA ASN A 451 17.62 15.49 22.47
C ASN A 451 17.96 16.15 23.83
N ASP A 452 19.01 15.69 24.52
CA ASP A 452 19.48 16.29 25.78
C ASP A 452 20.45 17.44 25.51
N ASP A 453 20.14 18.62 26.06
CA ASP A 453 20.85 19.88 25.79
C ASP A 453 22.31 19.93 26.32
N ASP A 454 22.71 18.98 27.16
CA ASP A 454 23.91 19.13 28.02
C ASP A 454 25.23 18.61 27.42
N ASP A 455 25.25 17.92 26.27
CA ASP A 455 26.51 17.42 25.69
C ASP A 455 26.38 17.11 24.18
N MET A 456 26.74 18.10 23.33
CA MET A 456 26.58 18.06 21.87
C MET A 456 27.88 17.72 21.11
N GLU A 457 29.06 17.86 21.74
CA GLU A 457 30.34 17.72 21.05
C GLU A 457 30.63 16.23 20.73
N GLY A 458 30.41 15.82 19.48
CA GLY A 458 30.62 14.46 18.98
C GLY A 458 29.36 13.63 18.74
N LYS A 459 28.20 14.02 19.29
CA LYS A 459 26.92 13.32 19.04
C LYS A 459 26.34 13.60 17.66
N ASP A 460 26.67 14.74 17.06
CA ASP A 460 26.14 15.13 15.75
C ASP A 460 26.44 14.08 14.65
N GLU A 461 27.64 13.49 14.66
CA GLU A 461 28.00 12.46 13.68
C GLU A 461 27.22 11.16 13.91
N GLN A 462 27.09 10.71 15.16
CA GLN A 462 26.34 9.51 15.52
C GLN A 462 24.84 9.66 15.21
N VAL A 463 24.26 10.81 15.56
CA VAL A 463 22.86 11.15 15.26
C VAL A 463 22.63 11.23 13.75
N SER A 464 23.58 11.81 13.00
CA SER A 464 23.53 11.84 11.54
C SER A 464 23.53 10.44 10.93
N ARG A 465 24.44 9.55 11.38
CA ARG A 465 24.48 8.14 10.92
C ARG A 465 23.19 7.40 11.26
N LEU A 466 22.65 7.60 12.46
CA LEU A 466 21.37 7.03 12.87
C LEU A 466 20.23 7.51 11.94
N LEU A 467 20.17 8.81 11.66
CA LEU A 467 19.17 9.38 10.76
C LEU A 467 19.26 8.81 9.35
N GLU A 468 20.46 8.69 8.78
CA GLU A 468 20.66 8.06 7.47
C GLU A 468 20.22 6.59 7.47
N ALA A 469 20.57 5.82 8.50
CA ALA A 469 20.13 4.43 8.62
C ALA A 469 18.61 4.32 8.76
N MET A 470 17.96 5.19 9.53
CA MET A 470 16.50 5.20 9.72
C MET A 470 15.72 5.60 8.45
N LYS A 471 16.36 6.22 7.45
CA LYS A 471 15.76 6.43 6.12
C LYS A 471 15.61 5.13 5.32
N LEU A 472 16.43 4.12 5.63
CA LEU A 472 16.45 2.83 4.94
C LEU A 472 15.79 1.71 5.76
N TYR A 473 15.87 1.80 7.10
CA TYR A 473 15.45 0.72 7.99
C TYR A 473 14.47 1.16 9.08
N THR A 474 13.58 0.23 9.43
CA THR A 474 12.87 0.23 10.71
C THR A 474 13.78 -0.41 11.76
N PHE A 475 13.97 0.28 12.88
CA PHE A 475 14.76 -0.21 14.00
C PHE A 475 13.86 -0.97 14.97
N ILE A 476 14.17 -2.24 15.21
CA ILE A 476 13.46 -3.08 16.18
C ILE A 476 14.32 -3.12 17.43
N LEU A 477 13.84 -2.50 18.49
CA LEU A 477 14.54 -2.36 19.76
C LEU A 477 13.90 -3.24 20.81
N VAL A 478 14.70 -3.65 21.80
CA VAL A 478 14.21 -4.32 23.00
C VAL A 478 14.69 -3.58 24.24
N ALA A 479 13.80 -3.46 25.23
CA ALA A 479 14.16 -2.97 26.56
C ALA A 479 14.53 -4.13 27.49
N THR A 480 15.78 -4.13 27.95
CA THR A 480 16.31 -5.07 28.94
C THR A 480 16.40 -4.39 30.30
N ARG A 481 16.08 -5.11 31.38
CA ARG A 481 16.46 -4.69 32.73
C ARG A 481 17.85 -5.22 33.05
N SER A 482 18.74 -4.36 33.51
CA SER A 482 20.01 -4.82 34.08
C SER A 482 19.72 -5.64 35.34
N GLY A 483 20.27 -6.86 35.40
CA GLY A 483 20.08 -7.77 36.54
C GLY A 483 20.99 -7.49 37.72
N THR A 484 21.92 -6.53 37.62
CA THR A 484 22.80 -6.16 38.73
C THR A 484 22.11 -5.14 39.63
N GLU A 485 22.10 -5.37 40.95
CA GLU A 485 21.44 -4.50 41.95
C GLU A 485 21.95 -3.03 41.89
N GLU A 486 23.15 -2.81 41.35
CA GLU A 486 23.78 -1.49 41.26
C GLU A 486 23.34 -0.64 40.05
N GLU A 487 22.76 -1.23 39.00
CA GLU A 487 22.30 -0.50 37.81
C GLU A 487 20.80 -0.72 37.56
N THR A 488 19.95 0.01 38.28
CA THR A 488 18.48 -0.10 38.15
C THR A 488 17.89 0.52 36.86
N GLY A 489 18.71 0.72 35.84
CA GLY A 489 18.29 1.30 34.56
C GLY A 489 17.69 0.28 33.60
N THR A 490 16.59 0.64 32.94
CA THR A 490 16.26 0.07 31.63
C THR A 490 17.45 0.26 30.69
N ARG A 491 17.72 -0.63 29.74
CA ARG A 491 18.66 -0.44 28.63
C ARG A 491 17.98 -0.79 27.32
N LEU A 492 18.18 0.03 26.29
CA LEU A 492 17.74 -0.25 24.93
C LEU A 492 18.83 -0.97 24.15
N ALA A 493 18.45 -2.03 23.45
CA ALA A 493 19.34 -2.73 22.53
C ALA A 493 18.67 -2.93 21.17
N LEU A 494 19.49 -2.93 20.11
CA LEU A 494 19.05 -3.22 18.75
C LEU A 494 18.90 -4.72 18.57
N LEU A 495 17.67 -5.16 18.33
CA LEU A 495 17.33 -6.55 18.10
C LEU A 495 17.37 -6.89 16.61
N GLY A 496 16.94 -5.95 15.76
CA GLY A 496 16.86 -6.20 14.33
C GLY A 496 16.61 -4.94 13.52
N LEU A 497 16.79 -5.08 12.21
CA LEU A 497 16.50 -4.07 11.21
C LEU A 497 15.59 -4.68 10.15
N ARG A 498 14.56 -3.95 9.75
CA ARG A 498 13.71 -4.33 8.62
C ARG A 498 13.80 -3.25 7.53
N HIS A 499 14.10 -3.64 6.29
CA HIS A 499 14.27 -2.68 5.20
C HIS A 499 12.93 -2.09 4.75
N HIS A 500 12.88 -0.78 4.48
CA HIS A 500 11.62 -0.09 4.17
C HIS A 500 11.04 -0.38 2.77
N HIS A 501 11.82 -0.98 1.88
CA HIS A 501 11.33 -1.30 0.53
C HIS A 501 10.95 -2.76 0.38
N THR A 502 11.76 -3.67 0.95
CA THR A 502 11.57 -5.11 0.80
C THR A 502 10.75 -5.71 1.93
N TRP A 503 10.74 -5.04 3.08
CA TRP A 503 10.23 -5.54 4.37
C TRP A 503 10.98 -6.77 4.90
N ASP A 504 12.16 -7.06 4.36
CA ASP A 504 13.00 -8.16 4.83
C ASP A 504 13.78 -7.76 6.07
N MET A 505 13.94 -8.75 6.95
CA MET A 505 14.87 -8.68 8.06
C MET A 505 16.31 -8.68 7.53
N GLN A 506 17.13 -7.78 8.06
CA GLN A 506 18.54 -7.74 7.69
C GLN A 506 19.35 -8.84 8.38
N PRO A 507 20.41 -9.36 7.74
CA PRO A 507 21.32 -10.31 8.36
C PRO A 507 21.90 -9.76 9.67
N LEU A 508 22.16 -10.65 10.65
CA LEU A 508 22.68 -10.28 11.96
C LEU A 508 23.97 -9.43 11.88
N ALA A 509 24.87 -9.73 10.93
CA ALA A 509 26.09 -8.95 10.72
C ALA A 509 25.78 -7.47 10.41
N VAL A 510 24.78 -7.20 9.56
CA VAL A 510 24.34 -5.85 9.24
C VAL A 510 23.73 -5.17 10.48
N VAL A 511 22.94 -5.90 11.27
CA VAL A 511 22.36 -5.38 12.52
C VAL A 511 23.46 -4.99 13.52
N GLN A 512 24.48 -5.84 13.69
CA GLN A 512 25.61 -5.59 14.59
C GLN A 512 26.45 -4.39 14.13
N ASP A 513 26.73 -4.29 12.82
CA ASP A 513 27.47 -3.17 12.25
C ASP A 513 26.73 -1.85 12.44
N VAL A 514 25.43 -1.82 12.16
CA VAL A 514 24.60 -0.62 12.38
C VAL A 514 24.52 -0.29 13.86
N ALA A 515 24.31 -1.28 14.75
CA ALA A 515 24.28 -1.07 16.19
C ALA A 515 25.57 -0.40 16.69
N ALA A 516 26.74 -0.89 16.25
CA ALA A 516 28.04 -0.32 16.57
C ALA A 516 28.18 1.12 16.05
N GLN A 517 27.73 1.40 14.82
CA GLN A 517 27.80 2.74 14.24
C GLN A 517 26.91 3.77 14.95
N VAL A 518 25.77 3.34 15.49
CA VAL A 518 24.83 4.21 16.21
C VAL A 518 24.97 4.14 17.73
N GLY A 519 25.99 3.46 18.25
CA GLY A 519 26.27 3.34 19.69
C GLY A 519 25.17 2.62 20.49
N LEU A 520 24.47 1.68 19.86
CA LEU A 520 23.53 0.79 20.53
C LEU A 520 24.18 -0.59 20.79
N PRO A 521 23.92 -1.23 21.94
CA PRO A 521 24.20 -2.66 22.06
C PRO A 521 23.30 -3.42 21.09
N SER A 522 23.83 -4.49 20.46
CA SER A 522 23.02 -5.41 19.67
C SER A 522 22.71 -6.68 20.47
N VAL A 523 21.55 -7.27 20.23
CA VAL A 523 21.17 -8.59 20.73
C VAL A 523 21.07 -9.52 19.53
N ALA A 524 21.78 -10.64 19.58
CA ALA A 524 21.60 -11.70 18.59
C ALA A 524 20.28 -12.43 18.89
N LEU A 525 19.40 -12.50 17.89
CA LEU A 525 18.27 -13.44 17.85
C LEU A 525 18.77 -14.81 17.39
#